data_AF-A0A6P7TMN7-F1
#
_entry.id   AF-A0A6P7TMN7-F1
#
_cell.length_a   1.000
_cell.length_b   1.000
_cell.length_c   1.000
_cell.angle_alpha   90.00
_cell.angle_beta   90.00
_cell.angle_gamma   90.00
#
_symmetry.space_group_name_H-M   'P 1'
#
loop_
_entity.id
_entity.type
_entity.pdbx_description
1 polymer ?
#
loop_
_entity_poly.entity_id
_entity_poly.type
_entity_poly.pdbx_seq_one_letter_code
_entity_poly.pdbx_strand_id
1 'polypeptide(L)'
;MLLPVASNLLRRFGSHRDILGGLLRQQKSVIASSVSCSSSLTSASTGNESPSSISGTRNAATLTPRRDPIRWEPTDVGLPPEIEPYEALCIEMKGYDFVVLEKFACYVHKMCDNLGHNCEAFAMPAKSLHVSTYRPQSTVTDNTYELQVYERNVLLQDLTNTALPPLISLFTCHLPEGVTLRVRHHTADDDANRYIPDRQLRELHGQLEEIQASKKKK
;
A
#
# COMPACT_ATOMS: atom_id res chain seq x y z
N MET A 1 -57.84 -27.78 21.32
CA MET A 1 -58.19 -26.39 21.02
C MET A 1 -57.09 -25.82 20.15
N LEU A 2 -57.47 -25.38 18.95
CA LEU A 2 -56.79 -24.52 17.95
C LEU A 2 -55.38 -24.88 17.42
N LEU A 3 -55.34 -24.99 16.10
CA LEU A 3 -54.26 -25.34 15.19
C LEU A 3 -53.32 -24.14 14.83
N PRO A 4 -52.16 -24.41 14.19
CA PRO A 4 -51.10 -23.45 13.81
C PRO A 4 -51.32 -22.82 12.41
N VAL A 5 -50.70 -21.66 12.12
CA VAL A 5 -50.68 -21.05 10.77
C VAL A 5 -49.38 -20.26 10.51
N ALA A 6 -48.79 -20.53 9.32
CA ALA A 6 -47.83 -19.76 8.49
C ALA A 6 -46.39 -19.57 9.03
N SER A 7 -45.30 -20.11 8.48
CA SER A 7 -44.81 -20.30 7.09
C SER A 7 -44.54 -19.01 6.29
N ASN A 8 -43.30 -18.92 5.77
CA ASN A 8 -42.76 -18.02 4.76
C ASN A 8 -42.24 -16.63 5.17
N LEU A 9 -40.91 -16.50 5.24
CA LEU A 9 -40.18 -15.31 4.78
C LEU A 9 -38.71 -15.64 4.47
N LEU A 10 -38.52 -16.55 3.53
CA LEU A 10 -37.29 -16.67 2.74
C LEU A 10 -37.60 -16.19 1.32
N ARG A 11 -37.42 -14.89 1.04
CA ARG A 11 -37.29 -14.30 -0.31
C ARG A 11 -37.04 -12.80 -0.19
N ARG A 12 -35.78 -12.38 -0.04
CA ARG A 12 -35.30 -11.11 -0.60
C ARG A 12 -33.77 -11.01 -0.68
N PHE A 13 -33.13 -12.02 -1.27
CA PHE A 13 -31.91 -11.75 -2.04
C PHE A 13 -32.35 -11.21 -3.39
N GLY A 14 -32.15 -9.92 -3.59
CA GLY A 14 -32.50 -9.21 -4.82
C GLY A 14 -31.72 -7.90 -4.91
N SER A 15 -30.65 -7.94 -5.70
CA SER A 15 -29.91 -6.84 -6.32
C SER A 15 -29.25 -5.78 -5.41
N HIS A 16 -27.97 -6.03 -5.12
CA HIS A 16 -27.00 -5.12 -4.51
C HIS A 16 -26.31 -4.23 -5.58
N ARG A 17 -27.07 -3.58 -6.48
CA ARG A 17 -26.45 -2.75 -7.54
C ARG A 17 -27.06 -1.38 -7.86
N ASP A 18 -28.15 -0.94 -7.23
CA ASP A 18 -28.84 0.31 -7.65
C ASP A 18 -29.08 1.36 -6.55
N ILE A 19 -28.30 1.39 -5.47
CA ILE A 19 -28.45 2.41 -4.40
C ILE A 19 -27.34 3.50 -4.44
N LEU A 20 -26.37 3.39 -5.35
CA LEU A 20 -25.27 4.38 -5.51
C LEU A 20 -25.33 5.09 -6.86
N GLY A 21 -26.46 5.73 -7.16
CA GLY A 21 -26.68 6.43 -8.44
C GLY A 21 -27.31 7.82 -8.35
N GLY A 22 -27.36 8.44 -7.16
CA GLY A 22 -28.20 9.61 -6.97
C GLY A 22 -27.80 10.55 -5.84
N LEU A 23 -26.51 10.81 -5.62
CA LEU A 23 -26.12 11.91 -4.73
C LEU A 23 -24.66 12.36 -4.91
N LEU A 24 -24.24 12.78 -6.11
CA LEU A 24 -23.04 13.62 -6.27
C LEU A 24 -23.08 14.39 -7.62
N ARG A 25 -24.22 15.00 -7.92
CA ARG A 25 -24.42 15.87 -9.10
C ARG A 25 -24.89 17.28 -8.74
N GLN A 26 -24.52 17.76 -7.55
CA GLN A 26 -24.57 19.16 -7.18
C GLN A 26 -23.42 19.46 -6.22
N GLN A 27 -22.25 19.79 -6.77
CA GLN A 27 -21.27 20.75 -6.22
C GLN A 27 -20.18 20.91 -7.28
N LYS A 28 -20.54 21.57 -8.38
CA LYS A 28 -19.57 22.03 -9.39
C LYS A 28 -20.04 23.39 -9.94
N SER A 29 -20.03 24.38 -9.05
CA SER A 29 -20.14 25.81 -9.37
C SER A 29 -19.63 26.58 -8.16
N VAL A 30 -18.90 27.67 -8.38
CA VAL A 30 -18.02 28.40 -7.43
C VAL A 30 -16.69 27.64 -7.30
N ILE A 31 -15.62 27.93 -8.03
CA ILE A 31 -14.85 29.18 -8.08
C ILE A 31 -14.29 29.35 -9.50
N ALA A 32 -14.76 30.38 -10.21
CA ALA A 32 -14.20 30.83 -11.49
C ALA A 32 -14.22 32.36 -11.53
N SER A 33 -13.12 32.96 -11.10
CA SER A 33 -12.69 34.36 -11.31
C SER A 33 -11.40 34.49 -10.47
N SER A 34 -10.21 34.77 -10.98
CA SER A 34 -9.83 35.68 -12.06
C SER A 34 -8.42 35.31 -12.54
N VAL A 35 -8.27 35.15 -13.85
CA VAL A 35 -6.98 35.26 -14.56
C VAL A 35 -7.00 36.59 -15.30
N SER A 36 -5.99 37.42 -15.07
CA SER A 36 -5.59 38.46 -16.01
C SER A 36 -4.06 38.48 -16.11
N CYS A 37 -3.62 38.17 -17.33
CA CYS A 37 -2.41 38.61 -18.04
C CYS A 37 -1.78 39.92 -17.53
N SER A 38 -0.46 40.15 -17.61
CA SER A 38 0.30 40.25 -18.86
C SER A 38 1.83 40.27 -18.64
N SER A 39 2.55 40.21 -19.77
CA SER A 39 3.94 39.88 -20.02
C SER A 39 4.98 41.03 -19.97
N SER A 40 6.25 40.59 -19.90
CA SER A 40 7.46 41.06 -20.62
C SER A 40 8.28 42.32 -20.20
N LEU A 41 9.55 42.02 -19.83
CA LEU A 41 10.86 42.52 -20.32
C LEU A 41 11.42 43.93 -19.98
N THR A 42 12.57 43.89 -19.28
CA THR A 42 13.83 44.69 -19.41
C THR A 42 13.83 46.22 -19.58
N SER A 43 14.52 46.93 -18.68
CA SER A 43 15.77 47.69 -18.97
C SER A 43 16.25 48.50 -17.75
N ALA A 44 17.56 48.74 -17.71
CA ALA A 44 18.30 49.45 -16.67
C ALA A 44 18.31 50.98 -16.86
N SER A 45 18.37 51.75 -15.77
CA SER A 45 19.11 53.02 -15.72
C SER A 45 19.32 53.54 -14.29
N THR A 46 20.47 54.19 -14.16
CA THR A 46 21.14 54.86 -13.03
C THR A 46 20.43 56.10 -12.46
N GLY A 47 20.70 56.42 -11.17
CA GLY A 47 21.03 57.79 -10.74
C GLY A 47 20.10 58.53 -9.76
N ASN A 48 20.65 58.82 -8.58
CA ASN A 48 20.51 60.00 -7.71
C ASN A 48 19.40 60.15 -6.63
N GLU A 49 19.85 59.97 -5.38
CA GLU A 49 19.95 60.95 -4.26
C GLU A 49 18.70 61.68 -3.67
N SER A 50 18.36 61.24 -2.45
CA SER A 50 18.15 62.03 -1.20
C SER A 50 16.77 62.67 -0.91
N PRO A 51 16.47 63.11 0.34
CA PRO A 51 15.90 62.29 1.40
C PRO A 51 14.63 62.91 2.01
N SER A 52 13.67 62.11 2.48
CA SER A 52 12.70 62.60 3.47
C SER A 52 12.18 61.50 4.37
N SER A 53 12.31 61.79 5.67
CA SER A 53 11.77 61.13 6.84
C SER A 53 10.42 60.44 6.65
N ILE A 54 10.25 59.24 7.21
CA ILE A 54 9.07 58.84 8.02
C ILE A 54 9.39 57.50 8.75
N SER A 55 9.36 57.59 10.08
CA SER A 55 9.15 56.56 11.11
C SER A 55 9.73 55.14 10.89
N GLY A 56 10.84 54.88 11.59
CA GLY A 56 11.19 53.53 11.98
C GLY A 56 10.19 52.98 13.00
N THR A 57 9.22 52.19 12.54
CA THR A 57 8.55 51.23 13.41
C THR A 57 9.50 50.06 13.60
N ARG A 58 10.21 50.06 14.73
CA ARG A 58 10.87 48.87 15.26
C ARG A 58 9.76 47.84 15.49
N ASN A 59 9.58 46.92 14.55
CA ASN A 59 8.73 45.76 14.78
C ASN A 59 9.32 45.01 15.97
N ALA A 60 8.49 44.94 17.02
CA ALA A 60 8.83 44.41 18.30
C ALA A 60 9.24 42.94 18.19
N ALA A 61 10.43 42.66 18.72
CA ALA A 61 10.87 41.43 19.35
C ALA A 61 10.24 40.11 18.85
N THR A 62 11.02 39.36 18.07
CA THR A 62 11.09 37.91 18.27
C THR A 62 11.59 37.68 19.69
N LEU A 63 10.68 37.60 20.66
CA LEU A 63 10.99 37.13 22.00
C LEU A 63 11.33 35.64 21.87
N THR A 64 12.61 35.33 21.71
CA THR A 64 13.09 34.00 22.10
C THR A 64 12.76 33.86 23.59
N PRO A 65 12.12 32.76 24.03
CA PRO A 65 11.83 32.59 25.44
C PRO A 65 13.16 32.59 26.19
N ARG A 66 13.27 33.44 27.23
CA ARG A 66 14.37 33.34 28.20
C ARG A 66 14.29 31.95 28.79
N ARG A 67 15.22 31.08 28.42
CA ARG A 67 15.34 29.74 29.01
C ARG A 67 15.77 29.93 30.46
N ASP A 68 14.85 29.71 31.39
CA ASP A 68 15.17 29.59 32.80
C ASP A 68 16.12 28.39 32.97
N PRO A 69 17.37 28.57 33.45
CA PRO A 69 18.39 27.51 33.46
C PRO A 69 18.05 26.28 34.32
N ILE A 70 16.99 26.36 35.11
CA ILE A 70 16.62 25.37 36.15
C ILE A 70 15.40 24.53 35.71
N ARG A 71 14.62 25.00 34.73
CA ARG A 71 13.39 24.33 34.30
C ARG A 71 13.65 23.57 33.00
N TRP A 72 14.01 22.29 33.13
CA TRP A 72 14.15 21.41 31.97
C TRP A 72 12.75 21.04 31.44
N GLU A 73 12.38 21.61 30.30
CA GLU A 73 11.28 21.11 29.47
C GLU A 73 11.91 20.39 28.26
N PRO A 74 11.52 19.15 27.95
CA PRO A 74 11.95 18.51 26.71
C PRO A 74 11.58 19.40 25.52
N THR A 75 12.48 19.55 24.56
CA THR A 75 12.29 20.40 23.38
C THR A 75 11.08 19.97 22.52
N ASP A 76 10.62 18.73 22.71
CA ASP A 76 9.61 18.08 21.86
C ASP A 76 8.18 18.25 22.37
N VAL A 77 7.98 18.96 23.49
CA VAL A 77 6.64 19.23 24.04
C VAL A 77 5.87 20.21 23.14
N GLY A 78 4.95 19.68 22.34
CA GLY A 78 4.07 20.46 21.44
C GLY A 78 4.38 20.31 19.94
N LEU A 79 5.43 19.57 19.58
CA LEU A 79 5.63 19.13 18.20
C LEU A 79 4.67 17.95 17.90
N PRO A 80 4.04 17.91 16.72
CA PRO A 80 3.31 16.72 16.31
C PRO A 80 4.27 15.53 16.27
N PRO A 81 3.84 14.32 16.68
CA PRO A 81 4.69 13.15 16.62
C PRO A 81 5.11 12.90 15.17
N GLU A 82 6.39 12.64 14.95
CA GLU A 82 6.91 12.20 13.67
C GLU A 82 6.45 10.75 13.45
N ILE A 83 5.45 10.57 12.59
CA ILE A 83 4.92 9.26 12.22
C ILE A 83 5.49 8.92 10.86
N GLU A 84 6.51 8.07 10.84
CA GLU A 84 7.07 7.57 9.59
C GLU A 84 6.02 6.69 8.87
N PRO A 85 5.73 6.97 7.59
CA PRO A 85 4.88 6.10 6.78
C PRO A 85 5.63 4.83 6.37
N TYR A 86 4.89 3.76 6.11
CA TYR A 86 5.43 2.57 5.48
C TYR A 86 5.66 2.84 3.99
N GLU A 87 6.91 2.65 3.53
CA GLU A 87 7.29 2.85 2.13
C GLU A 87 6.52 1.90 1.19
N ALA A 88 6.66 0.59 1.42
CA ALA A 88 6.01 -0.44 0.61
C ALA A 88 5.63 -1.66 1.46
N LEU A 89 4.36 -2.03 1.41
CA LEU A 89 3.79 -3.11 2.20
C LEU A 89 3.00 -4.06 1.30
N CYS A 90 3.39 -5.33 1.31
CA CYS A 90 2.80 -6.38 0.50
C CYS A 90 1.81 -7.19 1.35
N ILE A 91 0.55 -7.24 0.89
CA ILE A 91 -0.47 -8.14 1.42
C ILE A 91 -0.49 -9.36 0.51
N GLU A 92 -0.12 -10.49 1.09
CA GLU A 92 -0.08 -11.77 0.39
C GLU A 92 -1.27 -12.61 0.77
N MET A 93 -1.91 -13.18 -0.24
CA MET A 93 -3.04 -14.08 -0.09
C MET A 93 -2.68 -15.39 -0.77
N LYS A 94 -2.78 -16.50 -0.03
CA LYS A 94 -2.51 -17.84 -0.53
C LYS A 94 -3.72 -18.72 -0.35
N GLY A 95 -4.03 -19.54 -1.35
CA GLY A 95 -5.17 -20.44 -1.30
C GLY A 95 -5.01 -21.61 -2.26
N TYR A 96 -5.72 -22.71 -1.97
CA TYR A 96 -5.79 -23.87 -2.84
C TYR A 96 -6.86 -23.72 -3.93
N ASP A 97 -7.96 -23.02 -3.61
CA ASP A 97 -9.01 -22.70 -4.58
C ASP A 97 -8.73 -21.34 -5.24
N PHE A 98 -8.46 -21.39 -6.54
CA PHE A 98 -8.20 -20.22 -7.36
C PHE A 98 -9.37 -19.23 -7.41
N VAL A 99 -10.61 -19.72 -7.49
CA VAL A 99 -11.78 -18.85 -7.73
C VAL A 99 -12.09 -18.01 -6.50
N VAL A 100 -11.97 -18.60 -5.31
CA VAL A 100 -12.14 -17.90 -4.04
C VAL A 100 -11.02 -16.87 -3.85
N LEU A 101 -9.77 -17.28 -4.12
CA LEU A 101 -8.61 -16.41 -3.99
C LEU A 101 -8.70 -15.18 -4.91
N GLU A 102 -9.10 -15.35 -6.17
CA GLU A 102 -9.21 -14.25 -7.13
C GLU A 102 -10.28 -13.23 -6.72
N LYS A 103 -11.44 -13.73 -6.27
CA LYS A 103 -12.52 -12.86 -5.78
C LYS A 103 -12.09 -12.07 -4.56
N PHE A 104 -11.37 -12.71 -3.63
CA PHE A 104 -10.87 -12.04 -2.44
C PHE A 104 -9.78 -11.02 -2.77
N ALA A 105 -8.85 -11.33 -3.65
CA ALA A 105 -7.84 -10.37 -4.11
C ALA A 105 -8.46 -9.14 -4.79
N CYS A 106 -9.48 -9.36 -5.64
CA CYS A 106 -10.24 -8.27 -6.26
C CYS A 106 -10.98 -7.42 -5.21
N TYR A 107 -11.52 -8.05 -4.17
CA TYR A 107 -12.18 -7.35 -3.06
C TYR A 107 -11.19 -6.48 -2.27
N VAL A 108 -10.02 -7.04 -1.92
CA VAL A 108 -8.96 -6.32 -1.18
C VAL A 108 -8.47 -5.11 -1.97
N HIS A 109 -8.15 -5.27 -3.26
CA HIS A 109 -7.73 -4.17 -4.12
C HIS A 109 -8.76 -3.04 -4.17
N LYS A 110 -10.03 -3.38 -4.44
CA LYS A 110 -11.12 -2.39 -4.45
C LYS A 110 -11.32 -1.71 -3.10
N MET A 111 -11.16 -2.44 -2.00
CA MET A 111 -11.28 -1.85 -0.66
C MET A 111 -10.17 -0.82 -0.43
N CYS A 112 -8.92 -1.13 -0.80
CA CYS A 112 -7.80 -0.20 -0.69
C CYS A 112 -7.99 1.04 -1.60
N ASP A 113 -8.43 0.84 -2.84
CA ASP A 113 -8.73 1.94 -3.78
C ASP A 113 -9.83 2.86 -3.23
N ASN A 114 -10.90 2.27 -2.67
CA ASN A 114 -12.02 3.02 -2.11
C ASN A 114 -11.63 3.81 -0.86
N LEU A 115 -10.62 3.34 -0.11
CA LEU A 115 -10.05 4.05 1.03
C LEU A 115 -9.04 5.12 0.63
N GLY A 116 -8.71 5.23 -0.67
CA GLY A 116 -7.81 6.24 -1.22
C GLY A 116 -6.33 5.90 -1.12
N HIS A 117 -5.98 4.62 -0.93
CA HIS A 117 -4.60 4.16 -0.94
C HIS A 117 -4.16 3.77 -2.35
N ASN A 118 -2.92 4.08 -2.72
CA ASN A 118 -2.34 3.64 -3.98
C ASN A 118 -1.97 2.15 -3.86
N CYS A 119 -2.59 1.30 -4.67
CA CYS A 119 -2.33 -0.14 -4.64
C CYS A 119 -2.06 -0.74 -6.02
N GLU A 120 -1.16 -1.73 -6.05
CA GLU A 120 -0.84 -2.54 -7.24
C GLU A 120 -1.13 -4.02 -6.92
N ALA A 121 -2.05 -4.65 -7.65
CA ALA A 121 -2.26 -6.10 -7.55
C ALA A 121 -1.41 -6.87 -8.57
N PHE A 122 -0.79 -7.96 -8.12
CA PHE A 122 -0.05 -8.87 -8.99
C PHE A 122 -0.20 -10.33 -8.60
N ALA A 123 0.19 -11.20 -9.53
CA ALA A 123 0.15 -12.64 -9.43
C ALA A 123 1.52 -13.21 -9.12
N MET A 124 1.58 -14.24 -8.28
CA MET A 124 2.75 -15.10 -8.19
C MET A 124 2.51 -16.43 -8.91
N PRO A 125 3.56 -17.05 -9.48
CA PRO A 125 3.43 -18.35 -10.12
C PRO A 125 2.96 -19.41 -9.12
N ALA A 126 2.04 -20.28 -9.57
CA ALA A 126 1.49 -21.34 -8.74
C ALA A 126 2.58 -22.36 -8.36
N LYS A 127 2.50 -22.88 -7.12
CA LYS A 127 3.43 -23.88 -6.60
C LYS A 127 2.72 -25.24 -6.51
N SER A 128 3.23 -26.23 -7.23
CA SER A 128 2.76 -27.61 -7.17
C SER A 128 3.39 -28.35 -5.99
N LEU A 129 2.57 -28.84 -5.07
CA LEU A 129 2.98 -29.64 -3.92
C LEU A 129 2.60 -31.10 -4.16
N HIS A 130 3.59 -31.99 -4.13
CA HIS A 130 3.34 -33.42 -4.17
C HIS A 130 3.13 -33.95 -2.75
N VAL A 131 1.93 -34.44 -2.48
CA VAL A 131 1.54 -35.01 -1.18
C VAL A 131 1.33 -36.50 -1.35
N SER A 132 2.16 -37.30 -0.68
CA SER A 132 2.04 -38.75 -0.65
C SER A 132 1.46 -39.22 0.68
N THR A 133 0.45 -40.07 0.61
CA THR A 133 -0.10 -40.77 1.78
C THR A 133 0.55 -42.14 1.92
N TYR A 134 0.76 -42.58 3.15
CA TYR A 134 1.31 -43.91 3.44
C TYR A 134 0.21 -44.85 3.89
N ARG A 135 0.39 -46.13 3.62
CA ARG A 135 -0.49 -47.16 4.19
C ARG A 135 -0.38 -47.16 5.72
N PRO A 136 -1.48 -47.45 6.44
CA PRO A 136 -1.45 -47.53 7.89
C PRO A 136 -0.41 -48.56 8.32
N GLN A 137 0.46 -48.18 9.26
CA GLN A 137 1.55 -49.01 9.78
C GLN A 137 2.57 -49.48 8.72
N SER A 138 2.72 -48.75 7.63
CA SER A 138 3.69 -49.07 6.57
C SER A 138 4.40 -47.81 6.08
N THR A 139 5.59 -47.99 5.52
CA THR A 139 6.35 -46.94 4.82
C THR A 139 6.06 -46.93 3.31
N VAL A 140 5.21 -47.83 2.84
CA VAL A 140 4.82 -47.91 1.42
C VAL A 140 3.82 -46.81 1.11
N THR A 141 4.15 -45.99 0.10
CA THR A 141 3.27 -44.96 -0.44
C THR A 141 2.02 -45.60 -1.03
N ASP A 142 0.85 -45.08 -0.67
CA ASP A 142 -0.44 -45.56 -1.14
C ASP A 142 -0.98 -44.68 -2.28
N ASN A 143 -1.28 -43.41 -1.97
CA ASN A 143 -1.79 -42.46 -2.95
C ASN A 143 -0.90 -41.22 -3.02
N THR A 144 -0.71 -40.72 -4.24
CA THR A 144 -0.01 -39.46 -4.50
C THR A 144 -0.98 -38.43 -5.07
N TYR A 145 -1.01 -37.26 -4.45
CA TYR A 145 -1.82 -36.12 -4.83
C TYR A 145 -0.93 -34.96 -5.24
N GLU A 146 -1.40 -34.16 -6.19
CA GLU A 146 -0.77 -32.90 -6.57
C GLU A 146 -1.69 -31.75 -6.16
N LEU A 147 -1.23 -30.94 -5.21
CA LEU A 147 -1.96 -29.79 -4.69
C LEU A 147 -1.32 -28.51 -5.23
N GLN A 148 -2.09 -27.68 -5.91
CA GLN A 148 -1.63 -26.38 -6.38
C GLN A 148 -1.91 -25.31 -5.33
N VAL A 149 -0.89 -24.51 -5.01
CA VAL A 149 -1.03 -23.32 -4.17
C VAL A 149 -0.93 -22.10 -5.05
N TYR A 150 -2.00 -21.33 -5.09
CA TYR A 150 -2.07 -20.06 -5.79
C TYR A 150 -1.78 -18.92 -4.82
N GLU A 151 -1.19 -17.86 -5.36
CA GLU A 151 -0.76 -16.70 -4.57
C GLU A 151 -1.08 -15.41 -5.33
N ARG A 152 -1.77 -14.50 -4.63
CA ARG A 152 -2.16 -13.18 -5.12
C ARG A 152 -1.69 -12.14 -4.11
N ASN A 153 -1.02 -11.12 -4.61
CA ASN A 153 -0.40 -10.11 -3.76
C ASN A 153 -0.94 -8.72 -4.14
N VAL A 154 -1.12 -7.88 -3.13
CA VAL A 154 -1.49 -6.48 -3.29
C VAL A 154 -0.43 -5.64 -2.59
N LEU A 155 0.28 -4.83 -3.37
CA LEU A 155 1.28 -3.89 -2.88
C LEU A 155 0.61 -2.57 -2.55
N LEU A 156 0.87 -2.05 -1.35
CA LEU A 156 0.46 -0.74 -0.89
C LEU A 156 1.68 0.16 -0.78
N GLN A 157 1.59 1.35 -1.37
CA GLN A 157 2.64 2.37 -1.33
C GLN A 157 2.24 3.50 -0.38
N ASP A 158 3.21 4.08 0.33
CA ASP A 158 3.07 5.26 1.18
C ASP A 158 1.93 5.16 2.22
N LEU A 159 1.91 4.07 2.97
CA LEU A 159 0.83 3.79 3.92
C LEU A 159 1.12 4.43 5.27
N THR A 160 0.24 5.32 5.73
CA THR A 160 0.36 5.95 7.06
C THR A 160 0.20 4.92 8.18
N ASN A 161 1.07 4.95 9.20
CA ASN A 161 1.07 3.96 10.28
C ASN A 161 -0.31 3.79 10.95
N THR A 162 -1.03 4.89 11.17
CA THR A 162 -2.38 4.91 11.75
C THR A 162 -3.44 4.16 10.92
N ALA A 163 -3.26 4.07 9.60
CA ALA A 163 -4.20 3.41 8.70
C ALA A 163 -4.02 1.88 8.63
N LEU A 164 -2.86 1.35 9.03
CA LEU A 164 -2.59 -0.08 8.93
C LEU A 164 -3.45 -0.95 9.88
N PRO A 165 -3.57 -0.65 11.18
CA PRO A 165 -4.40 -1.45 12.10
C PRO A 165 -5.87 -1.62 11.68
N PRO A 166 -6.60 -0.55 11.25
CA PRO A 166 -7.97 -0.73 10.79
C PRO A 166 -8.05 -1.54 9.49
N LEU A 167 -7.10 -1.38 8.56
CA LEU A 167 -7.03 -2.21 7.35
C LEU A 167 -6.87 -3.69 7.67
N ILE A 168 -5.92 -4.05 8.55
CA ILE A 168 -5.72 -5.44 8.98
C ILE A 168 -6.99 -6.00 9.61
N SER A 169 -7.67 -5.21 10.45
CA SER A 169 -8.93 -5.61 11.09
C SER A 169 -10.04 -5.88 10.06
N LEU A 170 -10.15 -5.06 9.02
CA LEU A 170 -11.11 -5.29 7.93
C LEU A 170 -10.77 -6.56 7.16
N PHE A 171 -9.50 -6.78 6.81
CA PHE A 171 -9.09 -7.99 6.09
C PHE A 171 -9.36 -9.26 6.89
N THR A 172 -9.08 -9.26 8.20
CA THR A 172 -9.33 -10.43 9.04
C THR A 172 -10.82 -10.72 9.20
N CYS A 173 -11.68 -9.69 9.27
CA CYS A 173 -13.13 -9.86 9.32
C CYS A 173 -13.71 -10.44 8.02
N HIS A 174 -13.08 -10.14 6.88
CA HIS A 174 -13.55 -10.55 5.55
C HIS A 174 -12.79 -11.75 4.96
N LEU A 175 -11.90 -12.39 5.73
CA LEU A 175 -11.07 -13.48 5.25
C LEU A 175 -11.93 -14.73 4.95
N PRO A 176 -11.95 -15.23 3.70
CA PRO A 176 -12.70 -16.43 3.36
C PRO A 176 -11.99 -17.69 3.84
N GLU A 177 -12.77 -18.76 3.96
CA GLU A 177 -12.25 -20.07 4.35
C GLU A 177 -11.21 -20.59 3.34
N GLY A 178 -10.15 -21.22 3.85
CA GLY A 178 -9.10 -21.81 3.02
C GLY A 178 -8.13 -20.79 2.38
N VAL A 179 -8.26 -19.50 2.69
CA VAL A 179 -7.30 -18.47 2.31
C VAL A 179 -6.45 -18.05 3.51
N THR A 180 -5.14 -18.02 3.32
CA THR A 180 -4.18 -17.52 4.31
C THR A 180 -3.71 -16.13 3.88
N LEU A 181 -3.85 -15.16 4.78
CA LEU A 181 -3.39 -13.79 4.57
C LEU A 181 -2.10 -13.53 5.37
N ARG A 182 -1.12 -12.89 4.75
CA ARG A 182 0.13 -12.44 5.38
C ARG A 182 0.43 -11.01 4.98
N VAL A 183 0.91 -10.21 5.92
CA VAL A 183 1.33 -8.83 5.67
C VAL A 183 2.84 -8.77 5.88
N ARG A 184 3.58 -8.31 4.87
CA ARG A 184 5.04 -8.24 4.88
C ARG A 184 5.52 -6.92 4.27
N HIS A 185 6.73 -6.50 4.64
CA HIS A 185 7.41 -5.43 3.90
C HIS A 185 7.82 -5.95 2.52
N HIS A 186 7.65 -5.12 1.50
CA HIS A 186 8.09 -5.46 0.14
C HIS A 186 9.61 -5.30 0.04
N THR A 187 10.31 -6.37 -0.34
CA THR A 187 11.77 -6.33 -0.56
C THR A 187 12.10 -6.56 -2.03
N ALA A 188 13.31 -6.17 -2.44
CA ALA A 188 13.79 -6.42 -3.81
C ALA A 188 13.85 -7.92 -4.17
N ASP A 189 13.92 -8.81 -3.16
CA ASP A 189 13.89 -10.26 -3.38
C ASP A 189 12.52 -10.74 -3.88
N ASP A 190 11.43 -10.09 -3.44
CA ASP A 190 10.08 -10.41 -3.89
C ASP A 190 9.90 -10.06 -5.37
N ASP A 191 10.49 -8.93 -5.80
CA ASP A 191 10.54 -8.54 -7.21
C ASP A 191 11.39 -9.53 -8.04
N ALA A 192 12.56 -9.92 -7.53
CA ALA A 192 13.41 -10.89 -8.20
C ALA A 192 12.71 -12.25 -8.39
N ASN A 193 11.87 -12.67 -7.44
CA ASN A 193 11.08 -13.89 -7.52
C ASN A 193 9.87 -13.77 -8.47
N ARG A 194 9.36 -12.56 -8.69
CA ARG A 194 8.29 -12.28 -9.67
C ARG A 194 8.80 -12.40 -11.11
N TYR A 195 10.03 -11.95 -11.38
CA TYR A 195 10.61 -11.95 -12.72
C TYR A 195 11.30 -13.27 -13.09
N ILE A 196 11.31 -13.58 -14.39
CA ILE A 196 12.04 -14.74 -14.91
C ILE A 196 13.53 -14.42 -14.90
N PRO A 197 14.39 -15.27 -14.30
CA PRO A 197 15.83 -15.00 -14.24
C PRO A 197 16.46 -15.07 -15.63
N ASP A 198 17.32 -14.10 -15.96
CA ASP A 198 18.08 -14.08 -17.21
C ASP A 198 19.23 -15.11 -17.16
N ARG A 199 19.10 -16.15 -18.00
CA ARG A 199 20.08 -17.24 -18.11
C ARG A 199 21.40 -16.76 -18.70
N GLN A 200 21.36 -15.89 -19.71
CA GLN A 200 22.56 -15.44 -20.43
C GLN A 200 23.40 -14.55 -19.54
N LEU A 201 22.75 -13.62 -18.83
CA LEU A 201 23.43 -12.75 -17.86
C LEU A 201 24.12 -13.58 -16.77
N ARG A 202 23.46 -14.62 -16.24
CA ARG A 202 24.04 -15.53 -15.25
C ARG A 202 25.26 -16.30 -15.79
N GLU A 203 25.20 -16.78 -17.04
CA GLU A 203 26.34 -17.44 -17.69
C GLU A 203 27.54 -16.51 -17.86
N LEU A 204 27.31 -15.26 -18.29
CA LEU A 204 28.36 -14.26 -18.46
C LEU A 204 29.01 -13.87 -17.11
N HIS A 205 28.22 -13.74 -16.05
CA HIS A 205 28.76 -13.53 -14.70
C HIS A 205 29.65 -14.70 -14.26
N GLY A 206 29.23 -15.94 -14.51
CA GLY A 206 30.05 -17.13 -14.24
C GLY A 206 31.38 -17.11 -14.98
N GLN A 207 31.38 -16.79 -16.28
CA GLN A 207 32.61 -16.65 -17.07
C GLN A 207 33.53 -15.55 -16.52
N LEU A 208 32.97 -14.41 -16.11
CA LEU A 208 33.75 -13.32 -15.51
C LEU A 208 34.40 -13.75 -14.18
N GLU A 209 33.70 -14.49 -13.34
CA GLU A 209 34.22 -15.03 -12.08
C GLU A 209 35.39 -16.00 -12.32
N GLU A 210 35.29 -16.88 -13.31
CA GLU A 210 36.37 -17.79 -13.71
C GLU A 210 37.61 -17.03 -14.22
N ILE A 211 37.42 -15.99 -15.05
CA ILE A 211 38.50 -15.12 -15.53
C ILE A 211 39.14 -14.35 -14.36
N GLN A 212 38.35 -13.87 -13.40
CA GLN A 212 38.88 -13.19 -12.22
C GLN A 212 39.65 -14.15 -11.29
N ALA A 213 39.16 -15.38 -11.11
CA ALA A 213 39.82 -16.40 -10.31
C ALA A 213 41.15 -16.85 -10.92
N SER A 214 41.22 -16.99 -12.25
CA SER A 214 42.48 -17.31 -12.95
C SER A 214 43.51 -16.17 -12.87
N LYS A 215 43.06 -14.90 -12.92
CA LYS A 215 43.92 -13.73 -12.73
C LYS A 215 44.50 -13.63 -11.31
N LYS A 216 43.73 -13.96 -10.27
CA LYS A 216 44.21 -13.92 -8.86
C LYS A 216 45.24 -15.00 -8.52
N LYS A 217 45.33 -16.08 -9.30
CA LYS A 217 46.26 -17.20 -9.09
C LYS A 217 47.65 -16.97 -9.70
N LYS A 218 47.84 -15.89 -10.45
CA LYS A 218 49.08 -15.54 -11.15
C LYS A 218 49.74 -14.35 -10.48
#